data_AF-A0A7S0E3A0-F1
#
_entry.id   AF-A0A7S0E3A0-F1
#
_cell.length_a   1.000
_cell.length_b   1.000
_cell.length_c   1.000
_cell.angle_alpha   90.00
_cell.angle_beta   90.00
_cell.angle_gamma   90.00
#
_symmetry.space_group_name_H-M   'P 1'
#
loop_
_entity.id
_entity.type
_entity.pdbx_description
1 polymer ?
#
loop_
_entity_poly.entity_id
_entity_poly.type
_entity_poly.pdbx_seq_one_letter_code
_entity_poly.pdbx_strand_id
1 'polypeptide(L)'
;GCNIHDNTAGSRGGGLYISGTATLTNTNVYANQATDGDGGGLHITGTATLINTNVYSNTAQSWGGGLYIEGTATLIDTNVYSNQATWGTGANVYIDQGELILSGSSLADFTGIVNNAGSIIERPAPPSPPPS
;
A
#
# COMPACT_ATOMS: atom_id res chain seq x y z
N GLY A 1 8.66 12.47 -10.54
CA GLY A 1 7.93 11.39 -9.86
C GLY A 1 7.93 10.17 -10.76
N CYS A 2 8.00 8.99 -10.16
CA CYS A 2 7.88 7.71 -10.89
C CYS A 2 6.40 7.31 -10.99
N ASN A 3 6.02 6.59 -12.05
CA ASN A 3 4.67 6.03 -12.19
C ASN A 3 4.80 4.52 -12.42
N ILE A 4 4.06 3.74 -11.65
CA ILE A 4 3.99 2.29 -11.76
C ILE A 4 2.53 1.95 -12.03
N HIS A 5 2.21 1.61 -13.27
CA HIS A 5 0.82 1.44 -13.69
C HIS A 5 0.63 0.46 -14.83
N ASP A 6 -0.61 0.00 -14.98
CA ASP A 6 -1.06 -0.93 -16.01
C ASP A 6 -0.26 -2.24 -16.04
N ASN A 7 0.25 -2.66 -14.87
CA ASN A 7 0.93 -3.94 -14.73
C ASN A 7 -0.06 -5.03 -14.29
N THR A 8 0.19 -6.26 -14.71
CA THR A 8 -0.61 -7.42 -14.32
C THR A 8 0.29 -8.55 -13.88
N ALA A 9 0.02 -9.10 -12.69
CA ALA A 9 0.69 -10.26 -12.15
C ALA A 9 -0.33 -11.36 -11.84
N GLY A 10 0.05 -12.62 -12.08
CA GLY A 10 -0.81 -13.76 -11.76
C GLY A 10 -1.00 -13.99 -10.26
N SER A 11 -0.07 -13.54 -9.41
CA SER A 11 -0.09 -13.88 -7.98
C SER A 11 0.12 -12.68 -7.07
N ARG A 12 1.33 -12.14 -6.94
CA ARG A 12 1.65 -11.13 -5.92
C ARG A 12 2.13 -9.83 -6.52
N GLY A 13 1.64 -8.72 -6.01
CA GLY A 13 2.19 -7.40 -6.34
C GLY A 13 1.93 -7.04 -7.78
N GLY A 14 0.66 -6.73 -8.11
CA GLY A 14 0.27 -6.39 -9.47
C GLY A 14 1.15 -5.29 -10.07
N GLY A 15 1.53 -4.30 -9.27
CA GLY A 15 2.55 -3.30 -9.60
C GLY A 15 3.95 -3.67 -9.06
N LEU A 16 4.06 -3.95 -7.77
CA LEU A 16 5.33 -4.25 -7.12
C LEU A 16 5.22 -5.39 -6.09
N TYR A 17 6.18 -6.31 -6.16
CA TYR A 17 6.46 -7.26 -5.07
C TYR A 17 7.78 -6.88 -4.38
N ILE A 18 7.69 -6.53 -3.09
CA ILE A 18 8.83 -6.05 -2.28
C ILE A 18 9.17 -7.11 -1.22
N SER A 19 10.18 -7.92 -1.50
CA SER A 19 10.72 -8.92 -0.55
C SER A 19 11.97 -8.46 0.20
N GLY A 20 12.68 -7.46 -0.33
CA GLY A 20 13.82 -6.80 0.32
C GLY A 20 13.42 -5.43 0.88
N THR A 21 14.31 -4.44 0.74
CA THR A 21 14.02 -3.06 1.14
C THR A 21 13.80 -2.18 -0.09
N ALA A 22 12.73 -1.39 -0.09
CA ALA A 22 12.45 -0.42 -1.13
C ALA A 22 11.98 0.92 -0.54
N THR A 23 12.38 2.02 -1.18
CA THR A 23 11.88 3.36 -0.88
C THR A 23 11.26 3.96 -2.13
N LEU A 24 9.99 4.35 -2.04
CA LEU A 24 9.26 5.05 -3.07
C LEU A 24 9.08 6.50 -2.61
N THR A 25 9.45 7.45 -3.46
CA THR A 25 9.33 8.88 -3.16
C THR A 25 8.68 9.57 -4.34
N ASN A 26 7.67 10.41 -4.10
CA ASN A 26 6.97 11.16 -5.14
C ASN A 26 6.47 10.23 -6.26
N THR A 27 5.84 9.11 -5.90
CA THR A 27 5.46 8.03 -6.82
C THR A 27 3.95 7.87 -6.90
N ASN A 28 3.43 7.50 -8.07
CA ASN A 28 2.06 7.03 -8.22
C ASN A 28 2.06 5.55 -8.58
N VAL A 29 1.30 4.74 -7.85
CA VAL A 29 1.09 3.31 -8.12
C VAL A 29 -0.39 3.10 -8.39
N TYR A 30 -0.76 2.84 -9.65
CA TYR A 30 -2.16 2.83 -10.03
C TYR A 30 -2.51 1.91 -11.19
N ALA A 31 -3.78 1.51 -11.32
CA ALA A 31 -4.26 0.65 -12.40
C ALA A 31 -3.48 -0.67 -12.54
N ASN A 32 -2.86 -1.15 -11.45
CA ASN A 32 -2.18 -2.43 -11.44
C ASN A 32 -3.12 -3.54 -10.95
N GLN A 33 -2.87 -4.77 -11.39
CA GLN A 33 -3.73 -5.90 -11.10
C GLN A 33 -2.96 -7.16 -10.66
N ALA A 34 -3.38 -7.75 -9.54
CA ALA A 34 -3.05 -9.12 -9.16
C ALA A 34 -4.26 -10.01 -9.46
N THR A 35 -4.19 -10.83 -10.52
CA THR A 35 -5.38 -11.54 -11.06
C THR A 35 -5.82 -12.72 -10.23
N ASP A 36 -4.90 -13.43 -9.58
CA ASP A 36 -5.20 -14.57 -8.70
C ASP A 36 -4.47 -14.49 -7.34
N GLY A 37 -4.25 -13.27 -6.84
CA GLY A 37 -3.66 -13.09 -5.52
C GLY A 37 -3.75 -11.66 -4.98
N ASP A 38 -2.69 -11.24 -4.28
CA ASP A 38 -2.75 -10.16 -3.28
C ASP A 38 -1.86 -8.98 -3.64
N GLY A 39 -2.22 -7.81 -3.11
CA GLY A 39 -1.43 -6.60 -3.31
C GLY A 39 -1.56 -6.12 -4.75
N GLY A 40 -2.74 -5.64 -5.14
CA GLY A 40 -3.00 -5.19 -6.51
C GLY A 40 -2.01 -4.10 -6.92
N GLY A 41 -1.75 -3.16 -6.02
CA GLY A 41 -0.66 -2.19 -6.15
C GLY A 41 0.66 -2.77 -5.68
N LEU A 42 0.78 -2.98 -4.37
CA LEU A 42 2.01 -3.45 -3.74
C LEU A 42 1.74 -4.65 -2.83
N HIS A 43 2.61 -5.64 -2.93
CA HIS A 43 2.70 -6.76 -1.98
C HIS A 43 4.05 -6.69 -1.27
N ILE A 44 4.03 -6.53 0.05
CA ILE A 44 5.20 -6.22 0.87
C ILE A 44 5.44 -7.34 1.88
N THR A 45 6.46 -8.16 1.64
CA THR A 45 6.95 -9.16 2.62
C THR A 45 8.26 -8.73 3.27
N GLY A 46 8.97 -7.76 2.68
CA GLY A 46 10.16 -7.12 3.24
C GLY A 46 9.83 -5.78 3.91
N THR A 47 10.58 -4.73 3.57
CA THR A 47 10.39 -3.37 4.12
C THR A 47 10.15 -2.37 2.99
N ALA A 48 9.04 -1.64 3.07
CA ALA A 48 8.73 -0.57 2.15
C ALA A 48 8.58 0.77 2.88
N THR A 49 9.20 1.82 2.36
CA THR A 49 8.97 3.20 2.80
C THR A 49 8.38 3.99 1.65
N LEU A 50 7.15 4.48 1.81
CA LEU A 50 6.44 5.31 0.84
C LEU A 50 6.40 6.74 1.37
N ILE A 51 6.91 7.68 0.59
CA ILE A 51 7.02 9.10 0.95
C ILE A 51 6.34 9.91 -0.14
N ASN A 52 5.34 10.71 0.21
CA ASN A 52 4.57 11.54 -0.73
C ASN A 52 4.12 10.72 -1.96
N THR A 53 3.45 9.60 -1.69
CA THR A 53 3.08 8.61 -2.71
C THR A 53 1.56 8.50 -2.80
N ASN A 54 1.03 8.16 -3.97
CA ASN A 54 -0.38 7.81 -4.14
C ASN A 54 -0.50 6.37 -4.63
N VAL A 55 -1.34 5.57 -3.96
CA VAL A 55 -1.65 4.18 -4.33
C VAL A 55 -3.16 4.08 -4.58
N TYR A 56 -3.57 4.00 -5.85
CA TYR A 56 -4.99 4.11 -6.19
C TYR A 56 -5.43 3.31 -7.40
N SER A 57 -6.71 2.96 -7.47
CA SER A 57 -7.28 2.22 -8.62
C SER A 57 -6.54 0.92 -8.95
N ASN A 58 -5.93 0.29 -7.95
CA ASN A 58 -5.33 -1.04 -8.10
C ASN A 58 -6.33 -2.11 -7.66
N THR A 59 -6.21 -3.29 -8.26
CA THR A 59 -7.14 -4.41 -8.03
C THR A 59 -6.38 -5.67 -7.64
N ALA A 60 -6.74 -6.26 -6.52
CA ALA A 60 -6.36 -7.63 -6.15
C ALA A 60 -7.60 -8.52 -6.23
N GLN A 61 -7.45 -9.75 -6.68
CA GLN A 61 -8.56 -10.72 -6.61
C GLN A 61 -8.83 -11.11 -5.15
N SER A 62 -7.77 -11.35 -4.37
CA SER A 62 -7.85 -11.82 -2.99
C SER A 62 -7.80 -10.65 -2.01
N TRP A 63 -6.65 -10.28 -1.45
CA TRP A 63 -6.57 -9.26 -0.38
C TRP A 63 -5.68 -8.08 -0.76
N GLY A 64 -5.93 -6.93 -0.14
CA GLY A 64 -5.04 -5.78 -0.29
C GLY A 64 -5.06 -5.21 -1.69
N GLY A 65 -6.17 -4.63 -2.13
CA GLY A 65 -6.26 -4.06 -3.49
C GLY A 65 -5.18 -3.02 -3.75
N GLY A 66 -4.94 -2.14 -2.79
CA GLY A 66 -3.81 -1.21 -2.80
C GLY A 66 -2.53 -1.88 -2.28
N LEU A 67 -2.54 -2.21 -0.98
CA LEU A 67 -1.40 -2.76 -0.24
C LEU A 67 -1.78 -4.09 0.42
N TYR A 68 -0.94 -5.10 0.24
CA TYR A 68 -0.91 -6.29 1.08
C TYR A 68 0.41 -6.34 1.85
N ILE A 69 0.33 -6.44 3.19
CA ILE A 69 1.47 -6.25 4.09
C ILE A 69 1.66 -7.50 4.98
N GLU A 70 2.71 -8.26 4.71
CA GLU A 70 3.26 -9.30 5.59
C GLU A 70 4.54 -8.84 6.31
N GLY A 71 5.27 -7.89 5.72
CA GLY A 71 6.47 -7.26 6.30
C GLY A 71 6.16 -5.92 6.97
N THR A 72 7.01 -4.92 6.74
CA THR A 72 6.83 -3.57 7.30
C THR A 72 6.59 -2.54 6.19
N ALA A 73 5.50 -1.78 6.31
CA ALA A 73 5.21 -0.64 5.45
C ALA A 73 5.19 0.65 6.28
N THR A 74 6.04 1.61 5.94
CA THR A 74 6.01 2.96 6.49
C THR A 74 5.48 3.93 5.45
N LEU A 75 4.36 4.58 5.74
CA LEU A 75 3.70 5.55 4.89
C LEU A 75 3.86 6.94 5.50
N ILE A 76 4.49 7.83 4.76
CA ILE A 76 4.74 9.23 5.12
C ILE A 76 4.08 10.10 4.05
N ASP A 77 3.14 10.95 4.45
CA ASP A 77 2.36 11.81 3.56
C ASP A 77 1.82 11.07 2.33
N THR A 78 1.38 9.82 2.52
CA THR A 78 0.97 8.91 1.46
C THR A 78 -0.55 8.73 1.47
N ASN A 79 -1.14 8.70 0.27
CA ASN A 79 -2.57 8.45 0.09
C ASN A 79 -2.81 7.07 -0.50
N VAL A 80 -3.70 6.28 0.09
CA VAL A 80 -4.16 5.00 -0.45
C VAL A 80 -5.68 5.04 -0.55
N TYR A 81 -6.21 4.98 -1.78
CA TYR A 81 -7.64 5.21 -2.02
C TYR A 81 -8.15 4.55 -3.30
N SER A 82 -9.46 4.31 -3.38
CA SER A 82 -10.13 3.79 -4.59
C SER A 82 -9.51 2.50 -5.15
N ASN A 83 -8.91 1.68 -4.29
CA ASN A 83 -8.43 0.36 -4.67
C ASN A 83 -9.53 -0.70 -4.41
N GLN A 84 -9.38 -1.89 -4.98
CA GLN A 84 -10.37 -2.96 -4.89
C GLN A 84 -9.74 -4.30 -4.54
N ALA A 85 -10.35 -5.00 -3.58
CA ALA A 85 -10.20 -6.43 -3.41
C ALA A 85 -11.48 -7.09 -3.96
N THR A 86 -11.39 -7.85 -5.05
CA THR A 86 -12.59 -8.31 -5.80
C THR A 86 -13.37 -9.36 -5.02
N TRP A 87 -12.69 -10.33 -4.41
CA TRP A 87 -13.31 -11.42 -3.65
C TRP A 87 -12.93 -11.44 -2.17
N GLY A 88 -11.77 -10.88 -1.80
CA GLY A 88 -11.39 -10.73 -0.40
C GLY A 88 -11.69 -9.35 0.17
N THR A 89 -10.84 -8.90 1.07
CA THR A 89 -11.05 -7.72 1.90
C THR A 89 -9.79 -6.86 1.98
N GLY A 90 -9.86 -5.72 2.66
CA GLY A 90 -8.74 -4.78 2.70
C GLY A 90 -8.53 -4.11 1.34
N ALA A 91 -9.61 -3.56 0.77
CA ALA A 91 -9.58 -2.99 -0.57
C ALA A 91 -8.42 -1.98 -0.75
N ASN A 92 -8.15 -1.15 0.25
CA ASN A 92 -6.99 -0.26 0.27
C ASN A 92 -5.78 -0.93 0.92
N VAL A 93 -5.93 -1.48 2.12
CA VAL A 93 -4.83 -2.09 2.86
C VAL A 93 -5.30 -3.37 3.55
N TYR A 94 -4.56 -4.45 3.36
CA TYR A 94 -4.67 -5.66 4.16
C TYR A 94 -3.33 -5.91 4.85
N ILE A 95 -3.36 -6.05 6.16
CA ILE A 95 -2.19 -6.37 6.99
C ILE A 95 -2.40 -7.79 7.51
N ASP A 96 -1.53 -8.71 7.09
CA ASP A 96 -1.60 -10.10 7.54
C ASP A 96 -0.88 -10.26 8.89
N GLN A 97 0.43 -10.50 8.88
CA GLN A 97 1.28 -10.53 10.09
C GLN A 97 2.24 -9.34 10.20
N GLY A 98 2.10 -8.36 9.28
CA GLY A 98 3.01 -7.25 9.15
C GLY A 98 2.73 -6.07 10.06
N GLU A 99 3.47 -4.99 9.84
CA GLU A 99 3.31 -3.73 10.53
C GLU A 99 3.11 -2.59 9.53
N LEU A 100 2.06 -1.79 9.77
CA LEU A 100 1.81 -0.55 9.07
C LEU A 100 2.10 0.64 9.98
N ILE A 101 3.02 1.50 9.57
CA ILE A 101 3.35 2.74 10.25
C ILE A 101 2.83 3.91 9.42
N LEU A 102 2.01 4.76 10.01
CA LEU A 102 1.42 5.94 9.36
C LEU A 102 1.99 7.22 9.96
N SER A 103 2.36 8.17 9.11
CA SER A 103 2.71 9.54 9.51
C SER A 103 2.19 10.49 8.44
N GLY A 104 1.27 11.40 8.80
CA GLY A 104 0.65 12.34 7.85
C GLY A 104 -0.10 11.68 6.67
N SER A 105 -0.38 10.38 6.73
CA SER A 105 -0.90 9.59 5.61
C SER A 105 -2.41 9.39 5.71
N SER A 106 -3.06 9.26 4.55
CA SER A 106 -4.50 9.03 4.44
C SER A 106 -4.77 7.68 3.79
N LEU A 107 -5.55 6.85 4.47
CA LEU A 107 -6.08 5.61 3.93
C LEU A 107 -7.60 5.82 3.82
N ALA A 108 -8.07 6.23 2.65
CA ALA A 108 -9.49 6.53 2.45
C ALA A 108 -10.32 5.25 2.68
N ASP A 109 -11.59 5.40 3.10
CA ASP A 109 -12.50 4.30 3.45
C ASP A 109 -11.95 3.32 4.50
N PHE A 110 -12.30 3.52 5.77
CA PHE A 110 -11.93 2.61 6.87
C PHE A 110 -12.43 1.17 6.69
N THR A 111 -13.40 0.93 5.82
CA THR A 111 -13.83 -0.43 5.42
C THR A 111 -12.83 -1.13 4.50
N GLY A 112 -11.96 -0.36 3.85
CA GLY A 112 -10.88 -0.83 2.98
C GLY A 112 -9.61 -1.19 3.73
N ILE A 113 -9.57 -1.09 5.06
CA ILE A 113 -8.41 -1.46 5.88
C ILE A 113 -8.77 -2.68 6.72
N VAL A 114 -7.99 -3.74 6.59
CA VAL A 114 -8.12 -4.95 7.41
C VAL A 114 -6.80 -5.23 8.09
N ASN A 115 -6.84 -5.45 9.39
CA ASN A 115 -5.72 -5.96 10.17
C ASN A 115 -6.08 -7.36 10.69
N ASN A 116 -5.49 -8.39 10.11
CA ASN A 116 -5.76 -9.79 10.46
C ASN A 116 -5.02 -10.19 11.74
N ALA A 117 -3.68 -10.09 11.72
CA ALA A 117 -2.81 -10.48 12.82
C ALA A 117 -1.57 -9.56 12.97
N GLY A 118 -1.61 -8.37 12.36
CA GLY A 118 -0.53 -7.40 12.35
C GLY A 118 -0.75 -6.22 13.29
N SER A 119 -0.01 -5.13 13.03
CA SER A 119 -0.05 -3.90 13.82
C SER A 119 -0.26 -2.66 12.96
N ILE A 120 -0.97 -1.68 13.50
CA ILE A 120 -1.08 -0.33 12.94
C ILE A 120 -0.54 0.65 13.97
N ILE A 121 0.47 1.43 13.59
CA ILE A 121 1.08 2.46 14.43
C ILE A 121 0.89 3.80 13.75
N GLU A 122 0.11 4.68 14.38
CA GLU A 122 0.00 6.07 13.96
C GLU A 122 1.04 6.92 14.70
N ARG A 123 1.86 7.63 13.92
CA ARG A 123 2.84 8.59 14.40
C ARG A 123 2.38 10.00 14.02
N PRO A 124 2.73 11.02 14.83
CA PRO A 124 2.53 12.41 14.45
C PRO A 124 3.11 12.66 13.06
N ALA A 125 2.46 13.54 12.30
CA ALA A 125 3.05 14.06 11.07
C ALA A 125 4.43 14.70 11.39
N PRO A 126 5.41 14.62 10.48
CA PRO A 126 6.67 15.33 10.67
C PRO A 126 6.38 16.84 10.82
N PRO A 127 7.16 17.58 11.62
CA PRO A 127 6.99 19.03 11.70
C PRO A 127 7.14 19.65 10.31
N SER A 128 6.31 20.64 10.01
CA SER A 128 6.44 21.40 8.76
C SER A 128 7.84 22.02 8.67
N PRO A 129 8.48 21.99 7.48
CA PRO A 129 9.75 22.67 7.31
C PRO A 129 9.58 24.16 7.64
N PRO A 130 10.60 24.81 8.23
CA PRO A 130 10.52 26.23 8.55
C PRO A 130 10.19 27.04 7.29
N PRO A 131 9.38 28.12 7.41
CA PRO A 131 9.10 28.98 6.28
C PRO A 131 10.41 29.53 5.69
N SER A 132 10.48 29.54 4.35
CA SER A 132 11.60 30.08 3.57
C SER A 132 11.77 31.58 3.74
#